data_AF-V9IGP6-F1
#
_entry.id   AF-V9IGP6-F1
#
_cell.length_a   1.000
_cell.length_b   1.000
_cell.length_c   1.000
_cell.angle_alpha   90.00
_cell.angle_beta   90.00
_cell.angle_gamma   90.00
#
_symmetry.space_group_name_H-M   'P 1'
#
loop_
_entity.id
_entity.type
_entity.pdbx_description
1 polymer ?
#
loop_
_entity_poly.entity_id
_entity_poly.type
_entity_poly.pdbx_seq_one_letter_code
_entity_poly.pdbx_strand_id
1 'polypeptide(L)'
;MSSENSVESLGTLQWDIMELANHLRQERLFVTSEQQNLQILNEKVLYASSNLAQQAWITAQQRVNLNQLIMSKPYCTPASCCQKANILENSNFVDVYKYLRYQTCLLYGEFLGALRKSPKLLAMCLVEGDKLLPDSVQTVVQSLAAGLYGSCLLPEDKILVLKLLKHLMLLQIVPSDNPRRLLRYGTCAFSRFYSVFHESLFSAKFFLTAALHNPIIQLLMEDEMFLDIDPDKAPIRFPPSERLKKFGKEGTAEYEAKLQRYRLWTINSLFHITQKL
;
A
#
# COMPACT_ATOMS: atom_id res chain seq x y z
N MET A 1 -67.80 -14.45 -53.15
CA MET A 1 -66.77 -13.45 -52.80
C MET A 1 -66.25 -13.57 -51.36
N SER A 2 -66.73 -14.52 -50.55
CA SER A 2 -66.30 -14.72 -49.15
C SER A 2 -65.16 -15.74 -48.99
N SER A 3 -64.89 -16.57 -50.01
CA SER A 3 -63.88 -17.63 -49.99
C SER A 3 -62.46 -17.12 -50.30
N GLU A 4 -62.30 -16.15 -51.20
CA GLU A 4 -60.97 -15.60 -51.56
C GLU A 4 -60.33 -14.83 -50.40
N ASN A 5 -61.11 -14.00 -49.68
CA ASN A 5 -60.62 -13.28 -48.49
C ASN A 5 -60.18 -14.21 -47.34
N SER A 6 -60.77 -15.42 -47.25
CA SER A 6 -60.40 -16.39 -46.21
C SER A 6 -59.05 -17.07 -46.50
N VAL A 7 -58.76 -17.33 -47.77
CA VAL A 7 -57.50 -17.95 -48.23
C VAL A 7 -56.34 -16.95 -48.16
N GLU A 8 -56.57 -15.67 -48.49
CA GLU A 8 -55.59 -14.60 -48.28
C GLU A 8 -55.31 -14.34 -46.79
N SER A 9 -56.33 -14.43 -45.91
CA SER A 9 -56.12 -14.32 -44.46
C SER A 9 -55.33 -15.49 -43.88
N LEU A 10 -55.48 -16.70 -44.45
CA LEU A 10 -54.72 -17.88 -44.02
C LEU A 10 -53.25 -17.79 -44.46
N GLY A 11 -53.01 -17.32 -45.69
CA GLY A 11 -51.67 -17.13 -46.24
C GLY A 11 -50.87 -16.03 -45.53
N THR A 12 -51.53 -14.95 -45.13
CA THR A 12 -50.92 -13.87 -44.32
C THR A 12 -50.58 -14.35 -42.91
N LEU A 13 -51.48 -15.07 -42.24
CA LEU A 13 -51.21 -15.64 -40.91
C LEU A 13 -50.05 -16.66 -40.93
N GLN A 14 -49.94 -17.45 -42.01
CA GLN A 14 -48.86 -18.42 -42.18
C GLN A 14 -47.52 -17.74 -42.44
N TRP A 15 -47.52 -16.59 -43.13
CA TRP A 15 -46.35 -15.75 -43.33
C TRP A 15 -45.90 -15.07 -42.03
N ASP A 16 -46.83 -14.53 -41.25
CA ASP A 16 -46.56 -13.90 -39.94
C ASP A 16 -45.95 -14.91 -38.93
N ILE A 17 -46.45 -16.16 -38.91
CA ILE A 17 -45.90 -17.22 -38.06
C ILE A 17 -44.47 -17.58 -38.50
N MET A 18 -44.19 -17.58 -39.81
CA MET A 18 -42.87 -17.87 -40.34
C MET A 18 -41.87 -16.74 -40.05
N GLU A 19 -42.31 -15.48 -40.13
CA GLU A 19 -41.52 -14.32 -39.74
C GLU A 19 -41.21 -14.33 -38.24
N LEU A 20 -42.21 -14.59 -37.39
CA LEU A 20 -42.02 -14.73 -35.94
C LEU A 20 -41.05 -15.87 -35.60
N ALA A 21 -41.16 -17.02 -36.26
CA ALA A 21 -40.24 -18.15 -36.06
C ALA A 21 -38.79 -17.77 -36.44
N ASN A 22 -38.61 -16.98 -37.50
CA ASN A 22 -37.30 -16.48 -37.89
C ASN A 22 -36.75 -15.47 -36.87
N HIS A 23 -37.56 -14.52 -36.41
CA HIS A 23 -37.17 -13.57 -35.36
C HIS A 23 -36.81 -14.28 -34.05
N LEU A 24 -37.61 -15.24 -33.59
CA LEU A 24 -37.30 -16.03 -32.38
C LEU A 24 -36.01 -16.84 -32.53
N ARG A 25 -35.72 -17.36 -33.73
CA ARG A 25 -34.47 -18.06 -34.00
C ARG A 25 -33.27 -17.11 -33.97
N GLN A 26 -33.40 -15.92 -34.55
CA GLN A 26 -32.37 -14.89 -34.53
C GLN A 26 -32.09 -14.40 -33.10
N GLU A 27 -33.14 -14.08 -32.34
CA GLU A 27 -33.06 -13.70 -30.93
C GLU A 27 -32.40 -14.79 -30.10
N ARG A 28 -32.78 -16.06 -30.28
CA ARG A 28 -32.13 -17.17 -29.56
C ARG A 28 -30.63 -17.25 -29.85
N LEU A 29 -30.24 -17.09 -31.12
CA LEU A 29 -28.82 -17.09 -31.50
C LEU A 29 -28.08 -15.89 -30.89
N PHE A 30 -28.68 -14.71 -30.95
CA PHE A 30 -28.14 -13.49 -30.36
C PHE A 30 -27.95 -13.62 -28.85
N VAL A 31 -28.98 -14.03 -28.12
CA VAL A 31 -28.92 -14.26 -26.66
C VAL A 31 -27.86 -15.31 -26.30
N THR A 32 -27.74 -16.40 -27.07
CA THR A 32 -26.71 -17.42 -26.83
C THR A 32 -25.31 -16.85 -27.03
N SER A 33 -25.12 -16.03 -28.07
CA SER A 33 -23.86 -15.32 -28.34
C SER A 33 -23.51 -14.37 -27.19
N GLU A 34 -24.48 -13.58 -26.72
CA GLU A 34 -24.27 -12.63 -25.63
C GLU A 34 -23.97 -13.34 -24.31
N GLN A 35 -24.64 -14.47 -24.02
CA GLN A 35 -24.32 -15.29 -22.85
C GLN A 35 -22.88 -15.81 -22.89
N GLN A 36 -22.43 -16.29 -24.06
CA GLN A 36 -21.04 -16.73 -24.24
C GLN A 36 -20.05 -15.57 -24.08
N ASN A 37 -20.35 -14.41 -24.68
CA ASN A 37 -19.54 -13.20 -24.56
C ASN A 37 -19.41 -12.75 -23.09
N LEU A 38 -20.52 -12.74 -22.35
CA LEU A 38 -20.54 -12.41 -20.92
C LEU A 38 -19.74 -13.41 -20.09
N GLN A 39 -19.84 -14.69 -20.39
CA GLN A 39 -19.06 -15.72 -19.70
C GLN A 39 -17.56 -15.53 -19.91
N ILE A 40 -17.13 -15.33 -21.17
CA ILE A 40 -15.72 -15.06 -21.51
C ILE A 40 -15.22 -13.78 -20.81
N LEU A 41 -16.05 -12.73 -20.77
CA LEU A 41 -15.70 -11.48 -20.11
C LEU A 41 -15.54 -11.67 -18.61
N ASN A 42 -16.45 -12.42 -17.97
CA ASN A 42 -16.38 -12.75 -16.55
C ASN A 42 -15.09 -13.52 -16.22
N GLU A 43 -14.77 -14.54 -17.00
CA GLU A 43 -13.52 -15.31 -16.83
C GLU A 43 -12.28 -14.42 -16.95
N LYS A 44 -12.25 -13.49 -17.90
CA LYS A 44 -11.16 -12.51 -18.04
C LYS A 44 -11.07 -11.58 -16.83
N VAL A 45 -12.19 -11.09 -16.31
CA VAL A 45 -12.24 -10.23 -15.12
C VAL A 45 -11.75 -10.98 -13.88
N LEU A 46 -12.19 -12.22 -13.68
CA LEU A 46 -11.76 -13.07 -12.57
C LEU A 46 -10.25 -13.34 -12.63
N TYR A 47 -9.73 -13.67 -13.81
CA TYR A 47 -8.30 -13.89 -14.01
C TYR A 47 -7.50 -12.62 -13.71
N ALA A 48 -7.89 -11.48 -14.28
CA ALA A 48 -7.23 -10.20 -14.06
C ALA A 48 -7.27 -9.78 -12.58
N SER A 49 -8.41 -9.96 -11.91
CA SER A 49 -8.58 -9.66 -10.49
C SER A 49 -7.69 -10.55 -9.61
N SER A 50 -7.63 -11.85 -9.90
CA SER A 50 -6.78 -12.80 -9.16
C SER A 50 -5.29 -12.46 -9.33
N ASN A 51 -4.86 -12.21 -10.57
CA ASN A 51 -3.49 -11.81 -10.86
C ASN A 51 -3.14 -10.49 -10.16
N LEU A 52 -4.03 -9.49 -10.21
CA LEU A 52 -3.82 -8.21 -9.52
C LEU A 52 -3.71 -8.39 -8.01
N ALA A 53 -4.55 -9.23 -7.40
CA ALA A 53 -4.47 -9.55 -5.97
C ALA A 53 -3.14 -10.23 -5.61
N GLN A 54 -2.66 -11.17 -6.43
CA GLN A 54 -1.36 -11.82 -6.25
C GLN A 54 -0.22 -10.80 -6.35
N GLN A 55 -0.19 -9.97 -7.39
CA GLN A 55 0.84 -8.95 -7.57
C GLN A 55 0.83 -7.93 -6.42
N ALA A 56 -0.36 -7.51 -5.96
CA ALA A 56 -0.50 -6.61 -4.82
C ALA A 56 0.05 -7.24 -3.53
N TRP A 57 -0.25 -8.51 -3.29
CA TRP A 57 0.27 -9.24 -2.14
C TRP A 57 1.79 -9.41 -2.19
N ILE A 58 2.35 -9.85 -3.32
CA ILE A 58 3.81 -9.98 -3.52
C ILE A 58 4.48 -8.62 -3.27
N THR A 59 3.96 -7.55 -3.86
CA THR A 59 4.49 -6.19 -3.69
C THR A 59 4.46 -5.75 -2.22
N ALA A 60 3.39 -6.06 -1.48
CA ALA A 60 3.30 -5.76 -0.06
C ALA A 60 4.35 -6.54 0.76
N GLN A 61 4.56 -7.82 0.47
CA GLN A 61 5.58 -8.63 1.14
C GLN A 61 7.00 -8.19 0.81
N GLN A 62 7.29 -7.85 -0.46
CA GLN A 62 8.57 -7.31 -0.89
C GLN A 62 8.88 -5.99 -0.15
N ARG A 63 7.88 -5.13 0.05
CA ARG A 63 8.07 -3.92 0.85
C ARG A 63 8.40 -4.24 2.31
N VAL A 64 7.72 -5.20 2.93
CA VAL A 64 8.05 -5.63 4.30
C VAL A 64 9.50 -6.14 4.37
N ASN A 65 9.93 -6.94 3.40
CA ASN A 65 11.29 -7.47 3.29
C ASN A 65 12.32 -6.33 3.17
N LEU A 66 12.07 -5.36 2.29
CA LEU A 66 12.92 -4.17 2.11
C LEU A 66 13.00 -3.33 3.40
N ASN A 67 11.86 -3.06 4.05
CA ASN A 67 11.84 -2.29 5.29
C ASN A 67 12.66 -2.97 6.40
N GLN A 68 12.63 -4.30 6.48
CA GLN A 68 13.45 -5.05 7.44
C GLN A 68 14.95 -4.91 7.17
N LEU A 69 15.35 -4.87 5.89
CA LEU A 69 16.73 -4.65 5.47
C LEU A 69 17.20 -3.22 5.80
N ILE A 70 16.40 -2.20 5.47
CA ILE A 70 16.72 -0.79 5.75
C ILE A 70 16.93 -0.57 7.26
N MET A 71 16.09 -1.18 8.09
CA MET A 71 16.20 -1.08 9.55
C MET A 71 17.38 -1.87 10.14
N SER A 72 18.20 -2.52 9.30
CA SER A 72 19.41 -3.27 9.69
C SER A 72 19.18 -4.22 10.87
N LYS A 73 18.04 -4.92 10.86
CA LYS A 73 17.71 -5.86 11.96
C LYS A 73 18.75 -6.98 12.01
N PRO A 74 19.23 -7.38 13.19
CA PRO A 74 20.35 -8.34 13.34
C PRO A 74 20.08 -9.71 12.69
N TYR A 75 18.81 -10.10 12.53
CA TYR A 75 18.40 -11.36 11.90
C TYR A 75 18.10 -11.26 10.39
N CYS A 76 18.21 -10.06 9.80
CA CYS A 76 17.93 -9.80 8.39
C CYS A 76 19.22 -9.47 7.64
N THR A 77 19.93 -10.49 7.19
CA THR A 77 21.09 -10.31 6.30
C THR A 77 20.63 -10.00 4.86
N PRO A 78 21.44 -9.31 4.05
CA PRO A 78 21.15 -9.11 2.63
C PRO A 78 20.85 -10.43 1.90
N ALA A 79 21.63 -11.48 2.19
CA ALA A 79 21.43 -12.81 1.61
C ALA A 79 20.06 -13.41 1.97
N SER A 80 19.63 -13.30 3.24
CA SER A 80 18.31 -13.77 3.66
C SER A 80 17.18 -12.99 2.99
N CYS A 81 17.35 -11.68 2.81
CA CYS A 81 16.37 -10.83 2.14
C CYS A 81 16.27 -11.18 0.64
N CYS A 82 17.40 -11.41 -0.04
CA CYS A 82 17.40 -11.88 -1.43
C CYS A 82 16.73 -13.25 -1.58
N GLN A 83 17.00 -14.19 -0.67
CA GLN A 83 16.34 -15.50 -0.68
C GLN A 83 14.82 -15.35 -0.53
N LYS A 84 14.36 -14.51 0.41
CA LYS A 84 12.92 -14.21 0.59
C LYS A 84 12.32 -13.57 -0.66
N ALA A 85 13.03 -12.63 -1.29
CA ALA A 85 12.57 -11.99 -2.52
C ALA A 85 12.37 -13.01 -3.66
N ASN A 86 13.32 -13.93 -3.83
CA ASN A 86 13.22 -15.01 -4.82
C ASN A 86 12.03 -15.94 -4.52
N ILE A 87 11.78 -16.28 -3.25
CA ILE A 87 10.62 -17.11 -2.86
C ILE A 87 9.31 -16.39 -3.19
N LEU A 88 9.23 -15.08 -2.91
CA LEU A 88 8.05 -14.26 -3.17
C LEU A 88 7.76 -14.13 -4.67
N GLU A 89 8.78 -13.94 -5.51
CA GLU A 89 8.62 -13.87 -6.96
C GLU A 89 8.12 -15.18 -7.57
N ASN A 90 8.52 -16.32 -6.99
CA ASN A 90 8.09 -17.64 -7.44
C ASN A 90 6.79 -18.13 -6.78
N SER A 91 6.16 -17.30 -5.94
CA SER A 91 4.92 -17.66 -5.24
C SER A 91 3.69 -17.49 -6.13
N ASN A 92 2.78 -18.47 -6.10
CA ASN A 92 1.52 -18.44 -6.84
C ASN A 92 0.33 -18.64 -5.93
N PHE A 93 -0.76 -17.94 -6.24
CA PHE A 93 -2.04 -18.16 -5.56
C PHE A 93 -2.65 -19.47 -6.04
N VAL A 94 -3.18 -20.24 -5.11
CA VAL A 94 -3.87 -21.48 -5.42
C VAL A 94 -5.24 -21.48 -4.74
N ASP A 95 -6.23 -22.00 -5.46
CA ASP A 95 -7.56 -22.09 -4.94
C ASP A 95 -7.62 -23.04 -3.74
N VAL A 96 -8.12 -22.53 -2.62
CA VAL A 96 -8.12 -23.25 -1.34
C VAL A 96 -8.96 -24.54 -1.40
N TYR A 97 -10.00 -24.61 -2.23
CA TYR A 97 -10.84 -25.81 -2.38
C TYR A 97 -10.10 -27.00 -3.01
N LYS A 98 -8.93 -26.78 -3.61
CA LYS A 98 -8.07 -27.86 -4.12
C LYS A 98 -7.35 -28.61 -3.00
N TYR A 99 -7.23 -28.00 -1.82
CA TYR A 99 -6.50 -28.57 -0.67
C TYR A 99 -7.37 -28.77 0.57
N LEU A 100 -8.38 -27.93 0.76
CA LEU A 100 -9.35 -28.04 1.84
C LEU A 100 -10.68 -28.57 1.31
N ARG A 101 -11.40 -29.29 2.17
CA ARG A 101 -12.77 -29.74 1.86
C ARG A 101 -13.66 -28.53 1.59
N TYR A 102 -14.56 -28.65 0.62
CA TYR A 102 -15.46 -27.56 0.22
C TYR A 102 -16.22 -26.93 1.41
N GLN A 103 -16.74 -27.75 2.32
CA GLN A 103 -17.42 -27.26 3.53
C GLN A 103 -16.50 -26.41 4.41
N THR A 104 -15.23 -26.80 4.57
CA THR A 104 -14.25 -26.06 5.34
C THR A 104 -13.94 -24.71 4.68
N CYS A 105 -13.84 -24.68 3.35
CA CYS A 105 -13.66 -23.43 2.61
C CYS A 105 -14.81 -22.44 2.83
N LEU A 106 -16.05 -22.94 2.80
CA LEU A 106 -17.24 -22.11 3.07
C LEU A 106 -17.20 -21.51 4.48
N LEU A 107 -16.92 -22.34 5.49
CA LEU A 107 -16.84 -21.88 6.88
C LEU A 107 -15.75 -20.81 7.09
N TYR A 108 -14.55 -21.01 6.51
CA TYR A 108 -13.51 -19.98 6.57
C TYR A 108 -13.89 -18.71 5.81
N GLY A 109 -14.55 -18.83 4.65
CA GLY A 109 -15.03 -17.69 3.87
C GLY A 109 -16.06 -16.86 4.64
N GLU A 110 -17.03 -17.51 5.28
CA GLU A 110 -18.02 -16.84 6.13
C GLU A 110 -17.37 -16.17 7.34
N PHE A 111 -16.47 -16.87 8.02
CA PHE A 111 -15.73 -16.34 9.16
C PHE A 111 -14.91 -15.10 8.79
N LEU A 112 -14.08 -15.19 7.74
CA LEU A 112 -13.27 -14.06 7.27
C LEU A 112 -14.16 -12.92 6.76
N GLY A 113 -15.27 -13.23 6.09
CA GLY A 113 -16.26 -12.25 5.67
C GLY A 113 -16.89 -11.50 6.85
N ALA A 114 -17.29 -12.20 7.90
CA ALA A 114 -17.83 -11.62 9.13
C ALA A 114 -16.79 -10.77 9.87
N LEU A 115 -15.53 -11.24 9.92
CA LEU A 115 -14.42 -10.54 10.53
C LEU A 115 -14.11 -9.23 9.79
N ARG A 116 -14.04 -9.27 8.44
CA ARG A 116 -13.84 -8.10 7.57
C ARG A 116 -14.92 -7.03 7.77
N LYS A 117 -16.17 -7.46 7.94
CA LYS A 117 -17.33 -6.59 8.20
C LYS A 117 -17.38 -6.03 9.63
N SER A 118 -16.52 -6.51 10.54
CA SER A 118 -16.52 -6.13 11.96
C SER A 118 -15.23 -5.42 12.41
N PRO A 119 -14.89 -4.21 11.89
CA PRO A 119 -13.67 -3.49 12.26
C PRO A 119 -13.50 -3.24 13.77
N LYS A 120 -14.61 -3.03 14.50
CA LYS A 120 -14.57 -2.84 15.96
C LYS A 120 -14.07 -4.09 16.69
N LEU A 121 -14.54 -5.27 16.29
CA LEU A 121 -14.12 -6.54 16.89
C LEU A 121 -12.63 -6.78 16.64
N LEU A 122 -12.20 -6.60 15.39
CA LEU A 122 -10.78 -6.67 15.03
C LEU A 122 -9.91 -5.72 15.83
N ALA A 123 -10.35 -4.47 16.03
CA ALA A 123 -9.64 -3.51 16.87
C ALA A 123 -9.45 -4.04 18.29
N MET A 124 -10.52 -4.52 18.93
CA MET A 124 -10.46 -5.08 20.29
C MET A 124 -9.50 -6.28 20.36
N CYS A 125 -9.58 -7.21 19.40
CA CYS A 125 -8.69 -8.36 19.34
C CYS A 125 -7.22 -7.95 19.19
N LEU A 126 -6.92 -6.94 18.36
CA LEU A 126 -5.56 -6.45 18.18
C LEU A 126 -5.02 -5.75 19.45
N VAL A 127 -5.87 -4.99 20.16
CA VAL A 127 -5.48 -4.34 21.42
C VAL A 127 -5.19 -5.37 22.51
N GLU A 128 -5.98 -6.43 22.62
CA GLU A 128 -5.69 -7.53 23.56
C GLU A 128 -4.48 -8.35 23.10
N GLY A 129 -4.32 -8.55 21.79
CA GLY A 129 -3.15 -9.19 21.22
C GLY A 129 -1.84 -8.47 21.55
N ASP A 130 -1.85 -7.12 21.56
CA ASP A 130 -0.68 -6.32 21.97
C ASP A 130 -0.24 -6.60 23.40
N LYS A 131 -1.18 -6.94 24.29
CA LYS A 131 -0.90 -7.23 25.70
C LYS A 131 -0.43 -8.67 25.90
N LEU A 132 -1.06 -9.61 25.19
CA LEU A 132 -0.84 -11.04 25.38
C LEU A 132 0.33 -11.59 24.56
N LEU A 133 0.49 -11.13 23.31
CA LEU A 133 1.40 -11.71 22.31
C LEU A 133 2.07 -10.61 21.46
N PRO A 134 2.80 -9.65 22.06
CA PRO A 134 3.33 -8.47 21.37
C PRO A 134 4.22 -8.80 20.16
N ASP A 135 4.96 -9.91 20.23
CA ASP A 135 5.86 -10.34 19.14
C ASP A 135 5.09 -10.86 17.90
N SER A 136 3.90 -11.41 18.11
CA SER A 136 3.09 -12.01 17.04
C SER A 136 2.14 -11.01 16.38
N VAL A 137 1.77 -9.92 17.07
CA VAL A 137 0.81 -8.93 16.55
C VAL A 137 1.29 -8.31 15.25
N GLN A 138 2.59 -8.09 15.07
CA GLN A 138 3.11 -7.54 13.82
C GLN A 138 2.77 -8.45 12.62
N THR A 139 2.93 -9.76 12.79
CA THR A 139 2.59 -10.75 11.76
C THR A 139 1.08 -10.78 11.52
N VAL A 140 0.28 -10.74 12.58
CA VAL A 140 -1.20 -10.68 12.47
C VAL A 140 -1.64 -9.44 11.71
N VAL A 141 -1.08 -8.27 12.02
CA VAL A 141 -1.37 -7.02 11.31
C VAL A 141 -1.02 -7.13 9.83
N GLN A 142 0.13 -7.71 9.48
CA GLN A 142 0.54 -7.93 8.10
C GLN A 142 -0.40 -8.90 7.37
N SER A 143 -0.79 -10.01 8.00
CA SER A 143 -1.74 -10.97 7.43
C SER A 143 -3.13 -10.37 7.22
N LEU A 144 -3.62 -9.56 8.16
CA LEU A 144 -4.91 -8.88 8.04
C LEU A 144 -4.86 -7.82 6.93
N ALA A 145 -3.83 -6.98 6.89
CA ALA A 145 -3.72 -5.93 5.89
C ALA A 145 -3.57 -6.50 4.48
N ALA A 146 -2.68 -7.48 4.28
CA ALA A 146 -2.42 -8.05 2.96
C ALA A 146 -3.49 -9.06 2.52
N GLY A 147 -3.94 -9.92 3.45
CA GLY A 147 -4.91 -10.99 3.16
C GLY A 147 -6.36 -10.54 3.27
N LEU A 148 -6.79 -10.07 4.45
CA LEU A 148 -8.21 -9.75 4.70
C LEU A 148 -8.67 -8.49 3.97
N TYR A 149 -7.80 -7.47 3.92
CA TYR A 149 -8.07 -6.17 3.30
C TYR A 149 -7.38 -5.98 1.94
N GLY A 150 -6.84 -7.06 1.35
CA GLY A 150 -6.30 -7.05 -0.01
C GLY A 150 -5.26 -5.95 -0.28
N SER A 151 -4.44 -5.61 0.71
CA SER A 151 -3.46 -4.50 0.65
C SER A 151 -4.09 -3.14 0.29
N CYS A 152 -5.36 -2.93 0.63
CA CYS A 152 -6.13 -1.72 0.32
C CYS A 152 -6.21 -1.40 -1.18
N LEU A 153 -6.22 -2.44 -2.03
CA LEU A 153 -6.36 -2.29 -3.47
C LEU A 153 -7.70 -1.64 -3.85
N LEU A 154 -8.79 -2.13 -3.24
CA LEU A 154 -10.14 -1.64 -3.49
C LEU A 154 -10.52 -0.45 -2.60
N PRO A 155 -11.36 0.49 -3.07
CA PRO A 155 -11.85 1.61 -2.25
C PRO A 155 -12.58 1.16 -0.98
N GLU A 156 -13.36 0.09 -1.05
CA GLU A 156 -14.12 -0.46 0.07
C GLU A 156 -13.19 -0.93 1.19
N ASP A 157 -12.06 -1.54 0.82
CA ASP A 157 -11.03 -1.97 1.76
C ASP A 157 -10.42 -0.80 2.51
N LYS A 158 -10.16 0.31 1.82
CA LYS A 158 -9.65 1.54 2.46
C LYS A 158 -10.64 2.07 3.50
N ILE A 159 -11.93 2.07 3.19
CA ILE A 159 -12.98 2.52 4.13
C ILE A 159 -13.01 1.62 5.37
N LEU A 160 -12.95 0.30 5.20
CA LEU A 160 -12.96 -0.64 6.32
C LEU A 160 -11.70 -0.50 7.19
N VAL A 161 -10.53 -0.33 6.59
CA VAL A 161 -9.28 -0.09 7.30
C VAL A 161 -9.31 1.25 8.05
N LEU A 162 -9.85 2.31 7.46
CA LEU A 162 -10.03 3.59 8.15
C LEU A 162 -10.96 3.47 9.37
N LYS A 163 -12.05 2.69 9.25
CA LYS A 163 -12.92 2.37 10.40
C LYS A 163 -12.17 1.60 11.48
N LEU A 164 -11.36 0.62 11.10
CA LEU A 164 -10.49 -0.14 12.02
C LEU A 164 -9.51 0.79 12.75
N LEU A 165 -8.79 1.64 12.01
CA LEU A 165 -7.86 2.63 12.55
C LEU A 165 -8.55 3.62 13.51
N LYS A 166 -9.76 4.07 13.18
CA LYS A 166 -10.57 4.90 14.07
C LYS A 166 -10.85 4.19 15.40
N HIS A 167 -11.27 2.92 15.35
CA HIS A 167 -11.51 2.15 16.58
C HIS A 167 -10.22 1.90 17.39
N LEU A 168 -9.11 1.57 16.73
CA LEU A 168 -7.81 1.43 17.38
C LEU A 168 -7.35 2.74 18.04
N MET A 169 -7.58 3.88 17.39
CA MET A 169 -7.28 5.19 17.96
C MET A 169 -8.08 5.46 19.23
N LEU A 170 -9.38 5.17 19.23
CA LEU A 170 -10.25 5.31 20.40
C LEU A 170 -9.87 4.37 21.55
N LEU A 171 -9.35 3.18 21.24
CA LEU A 171 -8.99 2.19 22.25
C LEU A 171 -7.56 2.35 22.81
N GLN A 172 -6.62 2.83 22.00
CA GLN A 172 -5.20 2.91 22.38
C GLN A 172 -4.69 4.34 22.55
N ILE A 173 -5.03 5.24 21.63
CA ILE A 173 -4.41 6.58 21.57
C ILE A 173 -5.12 7.57 22.47
N VAL A 174 -6.45 7.68 22.36
CA VAL A 174 -7.28 8.60 23.16
C VAL A 174 -7.14 8.39 24.67
N PRO A 175 -7.17 7.15 25.20
CA PRO A 175 -7.03 6.93 26.64
C PRO A 175 -5.57 6.97 27.13
N SER A 176 -4.59 7.22 26.26
CA SER A 176 -3.17 7.21 26.64
C SER A 176 -2.73 8.54 27.24
N ASP A 177 -2.02 8.47 28.38
CA ASP A 177 -1.34 9.64 28.96
C ASP A 177 -0.20 10.18 28.08
N ASN A 178 0.33 9.35 27.18
CA ASN A 178 1.50 9.67 26.36
C ASN A 178 1.29 9.26 24.88
N PRO A 179 0.37 9.91 24.15
CA PRO A 179 0.01 9.54 22.79
C PRO A 179 1.21 9.63 21.83
N ARG A 180 2.14 10.56 22.06
CA ARG A 180 3.37 10.69 21.26
C ARG A 180 4.21 9.41 21.26
N ARG A 181 4.22 8.66 22.36
CA ARG A 181 4.95 7.39 22.46
C ARG A 181 4.28 6.32 21.59
N LEU A 182 2.95 6.25 21.60
CA LEU A 182 2.17 5.26 20.85
C LEU A 182 2.13 5.51 19.35
N LEU A 183 2.41 6.74 18.91
CA LEU A 183 2.54 7.07 17.49
C LEU A 183 3.90 6.66 16.90
N ARG A 184 4.89 6.30 17.74
CA ARG A 184 6.17 5.80 17.24
C ARG A 184 5.98 4.44 16.58
N TYR A 185 6.79 4.20 15.55
CA TYR A 185 6.75 2.98 14.75
C TYR A 185 6.78 1.72 15.63
N GLY A 186 5.84 0.81 15.39
CA GLY A 186 5.85 -0.54 15.97
C GLY A 186 5.46 -0.64 17.46
N THR A 187 5.02 0.45 18.09
CA THR A 187 4.76 0.50 19.53
C THR A 187 3.41 -0.08 19.96
N CYS A 188 2.42 -0.04 19.07
CA CYS A 188 1.08 -0.59 19.29
C CYS A 188 0.42 -0.98 17.97
N ALA A 189 -0.68 -1.73 18.03
CA ALA A 189 -1.49 -2.17 16.91
C ALA A 189 -1.93 -1.00 16.01
N PHE A 190 -2.34 0.13 16.59
CA PHE A 190 -2.63 1.34 15.82
C PHE A 190 -1.43 1.76 14.96
N SER A 191 -0.26 1.96 15.57
CA SER A 191 0.95 2.39 14.85
C SER A 191 1.39 1.41 13.77
N ARG A 192 1.28 0.09 14.03
CA ARG A 192 1.64 -0.97 13.09
C ARG A 192 0.70 -0.99 11.90
N PHE A 193 -0.61 -0.97 12.15
CA PHE A 193 -1.62 -1.00 11.10
C PHE A 193 -1.61 0.31 10.29
N TYR A 194 -1.44 1.45 10.95
CA TYR A 194 -1.28 2.74 10.30
C TYR A 194 -0.03 2.78 9.42
N SER A 195 1.09 2.17 9.86
CA SER A 195 2.29 2.04 9.04
C SER A 195 1.98 1.31 7.73
N VAL A 196 1.33 0.15 7.81
CA VAL A 196 0.98 -0.63 6.62
C VAL A 196 0.01 0.13 5.72
N PHE A 197 -0.99 0.80 6.31
CA PHE A 197 -1.98 1.59 5.57
C PHE A 197 -1.35 2.77 4.82
N HIS A 198 -0.58 3.64 5.49
CA HIS A 198 -0.01 4.81 4.82
C HIS A 198 1.01 4.43 3.75
N GLU A 199 1.77 3.34 3.95
CA GLU A 199 2.67 2.81 2.93
C GLU A 199 1.92 2.29 1.70
N SER A 200 0.66 1.89 1.82
CA SER A 200 -0.17 1.48 0.69
C SER A 200 -0.77 2.65 -0.10
N LEU A 201 -0.75 3.88 0.46
CA LEU A 201 -1.32 5.06 -0.18
C LEU A 201 -0.38 5.61 -1.28
N PHE A 202 -0.65 5.22 -2.52
CA PHE A 202 0.08 5.75 -3.68
C PHE A 202 -0.01 7.28 -3.79
N SER A 203 -1.18 7.86 -3.52
CA SER A 203 -1.40 9.31 -3.57
C SER A 203 -0.48 10.08 -2.63
N ALA A 204 -0.20 9.54 -1.43
CA ALA A 204 0.71 10.16 -0.48
C ALA A 204 2.15 10.18 -1.01
N LYS A 205 2.60 9.09 -1.65
CA LYS A 205 3.92 9.03 -2.27
C LYS A 205 4.03 9.95 -3.46
N PHE A 206 3.01 9.97 -4.33
CA PHE A 206 2.99 10.88 -5.46
C PHE A 206 3.08 12.34 -5.00
N PHE A 207 2.31 12.71 -3.98
CA PHE A 207 2.38 14.03 -3.36
C PHE A 207 3.77 14.33 -2.80
N LEU A 208 4.34 13.42 -2.00
CA LEU A 208 5.68 13.61 -1.42
C LEU A 208 6.76 13.72 -2.50
N THR A 209 6.72 12.89 -3.53
CA THR A 209 7.63 12.97 -4.67
C THR A 209 7.47 14.32 -5.35
N ALA A 210 6.26 14.75 -5.69
CA ALA A 210 6.04 16.04 -6.34
C ALA A 210 6.51 17.23 -5.48
N ALA A 211 6.24 17.20 -4.16
CA ALA A 211 6.61 18.25 -3.24
C ALA A 211 8.11 18.31 -2.94
N LEU A 212 8.79 17.15 -2.86
CA LEU A 212 10.19 17.06 -2.44
C LEU A 212 11.18 16.88 -3.59
N HIS A 213 10.74 16.54 -4.81
CA HIS A 213 11.63 16.31 -5.94
C HIS A 213 12.49 17.54 -6.27
N ASN A 214 11.86 18.69 -6.53
CA ASN A 214 12.61 19.91 -6.87
C ASN A 214 13.55 20.36 -5.75
N PRO A 215 13.12 20.42 -4.47
CA PRO A 215 14.01 20.76 -3.36
C PRO A 215 15.20 19.82 -3.20
N ILE A 216 14.98 18.50 -3.31
CA ILE A 216 16.05 17.51 -3.22
C ILE A 216 17.02 17.66 -4.39
N ILE A 217 16.53 17.83 -5.62
CA ILE A 217 17.38 18.01 -6.79
C ILE A 217 18.20 19.30 -6.69
N GLN A 218 17.59 20.42 -6.28
CA GLN A 218 18.32 21.68 -6.08
C GLN A 218 19.46 21.51 -5.07
N LEU A 219 19.19 20.84 -3.94
CA LEU A 219 20.21 20.54 -2.94
C LEU A 219 21.33 19.64 -3.49
N LEU A 220 21.00 18.65 -4.32
CA LEU A 220 21.98 17.76 -4.95
C LEU A 220 22.81 18.44 -6.05
N MET A 221 22.30 19.51 -6.66
CA MET A 221 23.03 20.31 -7.65
C MET A 221 23.92 21.39 -7.01
N GLU A 222 23.72 21.73 -5.74
CA GLU A 222 24.62 22.61 -4.99
C GLU A 222 25.88 21.83 -4.58
N ASP A 223 26.83 21.72 -5.51
CA ASP A 223 28.15 21.13 -5.24
C ASP A 223 28.91 21.91 -4.13
N GLU A 224 29.63 21.17 -3.29
CA GLU A 224 30.59 21.65 -2.27
C GLU A 224 30.05 22.40 -1.04
N MET A 225 28.76 22.25 -0.69
CA MET A 225 28.19 22.85 0.52
C MET A 225 28.12 21.85 1.68
N PHE A 226 29.06 21.93 2.64
CA PHE A 226 28.91 21.22 3.91
C PHE A 226 27.93 21.97 4.82
N LEU A 227 26.78 21.37 5.11
CA LEU A 227 25.70 21.96 5.91
C LEU A 227 25.79 21.58 7.41
N ASP A 228 26.99 21.25 7.89
CA ASP A 228 27.23 20.91 9.29
C ASP A 228 27.10 22.17 10.18
N ILE A 229 26.11 22.17 11.08
CA ILE A 229 25.89 23.25 12.07
C ILE A 229 26.71 23.01 13.35
N ASP A 230 27.14 21.76 13.57
CA ASP A 230 27.89 21.33 14.75
C ASP A 230 29.35 21.85 14.67
N PRO A 231 29.76 22.77 15.57
CA PRO A 231 31.08 23.39 15.54
C PRO A 231 32.21 22.37 15.69
N ASP A 232 31.97 21.25 16.37
CA ASP A 232 33.01 20.25 16.59
C ASP A 232 33.20 19.33 15.37
N LYS A 233 32.20 19.24 14.49
CA LYS A 233 32.22 18.36 13.31
C LYS A 233 32.54 19.09 12.01
N ALA A 234 32.15 20.35 11.89
CA ALA A 234 32.39 21.14 10.69
C ALA A 234 33.88 21.18 10.27
N PRO A 235 34.86 21.37 11.18
CA PRO A 235 36.28 21.39 10.82
C PRO A 235 36.82 20.03 10.37
N ILE A 236 36.26 18.92 10.87
CA ILE A 236 36.74 17.56 10.62
C ILE A 236 36.55 17.15 9.16
N ARG A 237 35.54 17.70 8.48
CA ARG A 237 35.26 17.48 7.06
C ARG A 237 36.33 18.05 6.12
N PHE A 238 37.07 19.06 6.57
CA PHE A 238 38.13 19.67 5.77
C PHE A 238 39.47 18.97 6.01
N PRO A 239 40.28 18.76 4.94
CA PRO A 239 41.64 18.28 5.09
C PRO A 239 42.46 19.24 5.97
N PRO A 240 43.49 18.77 6.69
CA PRO A 240 44.21 19.57 7.69
C PRO A 240 44.75 20.92 7.15
N SER A 241 45.19 20.94 5.89
CA SER A 241 45.68 22.14 5.21
C SER A 241 44.58 23.18 4.94
N GLU A 242 43.37 22.74 4.60
CA GLU A 242 42.21 23.62 4.43
C GLU A 242 41.61 24.06 5.76
N ARG A 243 41.63 23.18 6.77
CA ARG A 243 41.16 23.52 8.12
C ARG A 243 41.97 24.68 8.71
N LEU A 244 43.29 24.61 8.60
CA LEU A 244 44.18 25.68 9.02
C LEU A 244 43.95 26.97 8.23
N LYS A 245 43.66 26.90 6.93
CA LYS A 245 43.34 28.08 6.11
C LYS A 245 41.98 28.70 6.45
N LYS A 246 40.93 27.88 6.60
CA LYS A 246 39.54 28.31 6.82
C LYS A 246 39.28 28.76 8.25
N PHE A 247 39.79 28.02 9.23
CA PHE A 247 39.51 28.25 10.66
C PHE A 247 40.72 28.74 11.44
N GLY A 248 41.95 28.57 10.98
CA GLY A 248 43.15 28.92 11.75
C GLY A 248 43.58 27.82 12.72
N LYS A 249 44.43 28.16 13.69
CA LYS A 249 44.97 27.21 14.66
C LYS A 249 43.95 26.92 15.77
N GLU A 250 43.68 25.65 16.03
CA GLU A 250 42.79 25.18 17.09
C GLU A 250 43.22 25.74 18.46
N GLY A 251 42.25 26.14 19.28
CA GLY A 251 42.48 26.74 20.61
C GLY A 251 42.80 28.23 20.61
N THR A 252 42.68 28.92 19.47
CA THR A 252 42.82 30.39 19.40
C THR A 252 41.45 31.09 19.37
N ALA A 253 41.37 32.32 19.89
CA ALA A 253 40.14 33.12 19.82
C ALA A 253 39.72 33.42 18.36
N GLU A 254 40.68 33.48 17.44
CA GLU A 254 40.42 33.65 16.01
C GLU A 254 39.72 32.43 15.40
N TYR A 255 40.11 31.23 15.85
CA TYR A 255 39.48 29.98 15.43
C TYR A 255 38.03 29.90 15.87
N GLU A 256 37.74 30.21 17.13
CA GLU A 256 36.37 30.25 17.65
C GLU A 256 35.51 31.27 16.90
N ALA A 257 36.04 32.46 16.61
CA ALA A 257 35.32 33.49 15.85
C ALA A 257 35.03 33.06 14.40
N LYS A 258 35.99 32.43 13.71
CA LYS A 258 35.81 31.90 12.35
C LYS A 258 34.82 30.74 12.31
N LEU A 259 34.82 29.88 13.33
CA LEU A 259 33.88 28.78 13.47
C LEU A 259 32.44 29.28 13.69
N GLN A 260 32.23 30.30 14.54
CA GLN A 260 30.91 30.92 14.71
C GLN A 260 30.42 31.61 13.43
N ARG A 261 31.31 32.27 12.68
CA ARG A 261 30.97 32.84 11.37
C ARG A 261 30.55 31.78 10.36
N TYR A 262 31.27 30.66 10.32
CA TYR A 262 30.93 29.54 9.45
C TYR A 262 29.55 28.96 9.83
N ARG A 263 29.27 28.77 11.13
CA ARG A 263 27.96 28.32 11.61
C ARG A 263 26.82 29.27 11.19
N LEU A 264 27.00 30.57 11.36
CA LEU A 264 26.01 31.58 10.94
C LEU A 264 25.79 31.56 9.44
N TRP A 265 26.87 31.44 8.66
CA TRP A 265 26.77 31.27 7.21
C TRP A 265 26.00 30.01 6.84
N THR A 266 26.26 28.85 7.47
CA THR A 266 25.52 27.60 7.23
C THR A 266 24.03 27.75 7.54
N ILE A 267 23.67 28.40 8.66
CA ILE A 267 22.27 28.66 9.01
C ILE A 267 21.58 29.54 7.97
N ASN A 268 22.25 30.61 7.51
CA ASN A 268 21.71 31.50 6.49
C ASN A 268 21.58 30.80 5.13
N SER A 269 22.56 29.98 4.75
CA SER A 269 22.50 29.16 3.54
C SER A 269 21.31 28.20 3.58
N LEU A 270 21.12 27.49 4.70
CA LEU A 270 19.96 26.61 4.92
C LEU A 270 18.64 27.39 4.83
N PHE A 271 18.57 28.57 5.44
CA PHE A 271 17.40 29.43 5.36
C PHE A 271 17.07 29.82 3.92
N HIS A 272 18.08 30.24 3.14
CA HIS A 272 17.89 30.59 1.73
C HIS A 272 17.47 29.38 0.88
N ILE A 273 18.01 28.19 1.14
CA ILE A 273 17.55 26.95 0.49
C ILE A 273 16.07 26.70 0.82
N THR A 274 15.65 26.89 2.08
CA THR A 274 14.25 26.72 2.49
C THR A 274 13.29 27.79 1.99
N GLN A 275 13.77 28.96 1.57
CA GLN A 275 12.93 30.02 0.97
C GLN A 275 12.75 29.89 -0.54
N LYS A 276 13.60 29.09 -1.21
CA LYS A 276 13.46 28.77 -2.64
C LYS A 276 12.47 27.62 -2.91
N LEU A 277 12.05 26.94 -1.84
CA LEU A 277 11.00 25.92 -1.76
C LEU A 277 9.60 26.55 -1.87
#